data_AF-A0A813NCP1-F1
#
_entry.id   AF-A0A813NCP1-F1
#
_cell.length_a   1.000
_cell.length_b   1.000
_cell.length_c   1.000
_cell.angle_alpha   90.00
_cell.angle_beta   90.00
_cell.angle_gamma   90.00
#
_symmetry.space_group_name_H-M   'P 1'
#
loop_
_entity.id
_entity.type
_entity.pdbx_description
1 polymer ?
#
loop_
_entity_poly.entity_id
_entity_poly.type
_entity_poly.pdbx_seq_one_letter_code
_entity_poly.pdbx_strand_id
1 'polypeptide(L)'
;MVGYLLDSDLLNRDDLQTTLGTITSIEQICSLSHRTECIRGKTSFGTILEANGLGIAYPSTAYPKPGNGTFFEGGYITRNYISKINAIQTELPYDMRAGTYKRMNAIKYAHALIDYMTVNNILLKK
;
A
#
# COMPACT_ATOMS: atom_id res chain seq x y z
N MET A 1 3.23 7.03 -2.23
CA MET A 1 1.91 6.71 -1.63
C MET A 1 1.45 5.36 -2.14
N VAL A 2 0.65 4.65 -1.36
CA VAL A 2 0.10 3.34 -1.70
C VAL A 2 -1.43 3.40 -1.63
N GLY A 3 -2.08 3.23 -2.77
CA GLY A 3 -3.54 3.28 -2.92
C GLY A 3 -4.19 1.90 -2.86
N TYR A 4 -5.29 1.80 -2.09
CA TYR A 4 -6.06 0.58 -1.83
C TYR A 4 -7.57 0.71 -2.11
N LEU A 5 -7.97 1.70 -2.91
CA LEU A 5 -9.34 2.22 -3.10
C LEU A 5 -10.01 2.75 -1.83
N LEU A 6 -9.18 3.20 -0.89
CA LEU A 6 -9.63 3.89 0.31
C LEU A 6 -9.28 5.36 0.14
N ASP A 7 -10.30 6.21 0.19
CA ASP A 7 -10.09 7.65 0.18
C ASP A 7 -9.38 8.14 1.46
N SER A 8 -8.97 9.41 1.45
CA SER A 8 -8.32 10.04 2.60
C SER A 8 -9.21 10.06 3.84
N ASP A 9 -10.52 10.22 3.67
CA ASP A 9 -11.46 10.36 4.79
C ASP A 9 -11.55 9.05 5.57
N LEU A 10 -11.65 7.91 4.88
CA LEU A 10 -11.59 6.57 5.47
C LEU A 10 -10.23 6.30 6.10
N LEU A 11 -9.12 6.59 5.41
CA LEU A 11 -7.78 6.35 5.96
C LEU A 11 -7.46 7.20 7.20
N ASN A 12 -8.05 8.38 7.32
CA ASN A 12 -7.88 9.26 8.47
C ASN A 12 -8.64 8.77 9.72
N ARG A 13 -9.58 7.83 9.58
CA ARG A 13 -10.33 7.28 10.72
C ARG A 13 -9.48 6.38 11.62
N ASP A 14 -9.79 6.39 12.91
CA ASP A 14 -9.17 5.50 13.89
C ASP A 14 -9.82 4.11 13.89
N ASP A 15 -11.11 4.04 13.59
CA ASP A 15 -11.92 2.82 13.52
C ASP A 15 -11.89 2.15 12.14
N LEU A 16 -10.74 2.22 11.46
CA LEU A 16 -10.59 1.69 10.10
C LEU A 16 -11.00 0.22 10.01
N GLN A 17 -10.65 -0.64 10.98
CA GLN A 17 -11.05 -2.06 10.98
C GLN A 17 -12.56 -2.29 10.86
N THR A 18 -13.37 -1.48 11.55
CA THR A 18 -14.84 -1.62 11.55
C THR A 18 -15.49 -0.92 10.35
N THR A 19 -14.76 -0.02 9.70
CA THR A 19 -15.24 0.77 8.56
C THR A 19 -14.89 0.14 7.21
N LEU A 20 -13.95 -0.81 7.17
CA LEU A 20 -13.50 -1.50 5.96
C LEU A 20 -14.57 -2.50 5.47
N GLY A 21 -15.52 -2.02 4.67
CA GLY A 21 -16.41 -2.88 3.86
C GLY A 21 -15.68 -3.64 2.75
N THR A 22 -16.40 -4.22 1.79
CA THR A 22 -15.88 -4.92 0.60
C THR A 22 -15.19 -4.00 -0.44
N ILE A 23 -14.83 -2.78 -0.04
CA ILE A 23 -14.48 -1.66 -0.95
C ILE A 23 -12.96 -1.59 -1.21
N THR A 24 -12.16 -2.35 -0.47
CA THR A 24 -10.70 -2.34 -0.63
C THR A 24 -10.20 -3.37 -1.65
N SER A 25 -9.18 -3.01 -2.43
CA SER A 25 -8.52 -3.93 -3.38
C SER A 25 -7.60 -4.97 -2.72
N ILE A 26 -7.50 -4.99 -1.39
CA ILE A 26 -6.57 -5.83 -0.61
C ILE A 26 -7.22 -7.11 -0.05
N GLU A 27 -8.46 -7.43 -0.42
CA GLU A 27 -9.25 -8.49 0.23
C GLU A 27 -8.60 -9.88 0.22
N GLN A 28 -7.88 -10.26 -0.85
CA GLN A 28 -7.22 -11.57 -0.88
C GLN A 28 -5.77 -11.53 -0.40
N ILE A 29 -5.21 -10.33 -0.22
CA ILE A 29 -3.89 -10.13 0.38
C ILE A 29 -4.02 -10.27 1.90
N CYS A 30 -5.05 -9.68 2.50
CA CYS A 30 -5.22 -9.70 3.96
C CYS A 30 -6.63 -10.08 4.39
N SER A 31 -6.68 -11.06 5.30
CA SER A 31 -7.92 -11.43 5.99
C SER A 31 -8.54 -10.22 6.69
N LEU A 32 -9.86 -10.22 6.85
CA LEU A 32 -10.63 -9.15 7.50
C LEU A 32 -10.01 -8.71 8.84
N SER A 33 -9.60 -9.65 9.69
CA SER A 33 -9.00 -9.36 11.00
C SER A 33 -7.64 -8.67 10.93
N HIS A 34 -6.94 -8.72 9.79
CA HIS A 34 -5.59 -8.19 9.61
C HIS A 34 -5.51 -7.01 8.63
N ARG A 35 -6.64 -6.51 8.10
CA ARG A 35 -6.61 -5.46 7.06
C ARG A 35 -5.91 -4.18 7.51
N THR A 36 -6.17 -3.69 8.72
CA THR A 36 -5.49 -2.47 9.21
C THR A 36 -3.98 -2.69 9.34
N GLU A 37 -3.54 -3.88 9.75
CA GLU A 37 -2.12 -4.22 9.82
C GLU A 37 -1.47 -4.16 8.42
N CYS A 38 -2.18 -4.62 7.39
CA CYS A 38 -1.70 -4.58 6.01
C CYS A 38 -1.80 -3.23 5.32
N ILE A 39 -2.65 -2.33 5.81
CA ILE A 39 -2.82 -0.99 5.25
C ILE A 39 -1.83 -0.03 5.93
N ARG A 40 -1.73 -0.04 7.27
CA ARG A 40 -0.92 0.95 8.01
C ARG A 40 -0.12 0.38 9.19
N GLY A 41 -0.13 -0.93 9.38
CA GLY A 41 0.64 -1.62 10.42
C GLY A 41 2.07 -1.95 9.99
N LYS A 42 2.74 -2.78 10.80
CA LYS A 42 4.15 -3.14 10.62
C LYS A 42 4.38 -3.94 9.34
N THR A 43 3.40 -4.74 8.92
CA THR A 43 3.47 -5.51 7.67
C THR A 43 2.85 -4.79 6.46
N SER A 44 2.42 -3.54 6.63
CA SER A 44 1.87 -2.75 5.52
C SER A 44 2.91 -2.44 4.46
N PHE A 45 2.44 -2.25 3.22
CA PHE A 45 3.37 -2.02 2.12
C PHE A 45 4.13 -0.70 2.28
N GLY A 46 3.49 0.36 2.81
CA GLY A 46 4.17 1.62 3.12
C GLY A 46 5.31 1.45 4.12
N THR A 47 5.10 0.70 5.20
CA THR A 47 6.16 0.41 6.19
C THR A 47 7.32 -0.35 5.55
N ILE A 48 7.04 -1.31 4.67
CA ILE A 48 8.08 -2.11 4.00
C ILE A 48 8.83 -1.29 2.95
N LEU A 49 8.17 -0.38 2.24
CA LEU A 49 8.81 0.59 1.33
C LEU A 49 9.79 1.49 2.10
N GLU A 50 9.37 2.01 3.26
CA GLU A 50 10.21 2.80 4.15
C GLU A 50 11.44 2.02 4.63
N ALA A 51 11.24 0.78 5.10
CA ALA A 51 12.31 -0.11 5.55
C ALA A 51 13.33 -0.43 4.46
N ASN A 52 12.89 -0.50 3.20
CA ASN A 52 13.75 -0.67 2.03
C ASN A 52 14.40 0.65 1.55
N GLY A 53 14.23 1.75 2.28
CA GLY A 53 14.90 3.02 2.02
C GLY A 53 14.35 3.78 0.82
N LEU A 54 13.04 3.67 0.56
CA LEU A 54 12.31 4.48 -0.42
C LEU A 54 11.68 5.75 0.17
N GLY A 55 12.02 6.10 1.41
CA GLY A 55 11.50 7.31 2.06
C GLY A 55 10.04 7.17 2.50
N ILE A 56 9.44 8.31 2.86
CA ILE A 56 8.10 8.37 3.49
C ILE A 56 7.03 7.79 2.56
N ALA A 57 6.21 6.88 3.08
CA ALA A 57 5.10 6.29 2.36
C ALA A 57 3.82 6.33 3.19
N TYR A 58 2.74 6.83 2.60
CA TYR A 58 1.40 6.78 3.19
C TYR A 58 0.57 5.69 2.51
N PRO A 59 -0.25 4.94 3.26
CA PRO A 59 -0.18 4.75 4.71
C PRO A 59 0.97 3.80 5.13
N SER A 60 1.56 4.04 6.31
CA SER A 60 2.59 3.20 6.97
C SER A 60 2.47 3.26 8.50
N THR A 61 3.30 2.51 9.24
CA THR A 61 3.33 2.59 10.71
C THR A 61 3.76 3.97 11.20
N ALA A 62 4.77 4.57 10.56
CA ALA A 62 5.23 5.91 10.91
C ALA A 62 4.28 7.00 10.42
N TYR A 63 3.60 6.76 9.30
CA TYR A 63 2.71 7.70 8.63
C TYR A 63 1.34 7.06 8.33
N PRO A 64 0.53 6.77 9.36
CA PRO A 64 -0.68 5.93 9.23
C PRO A 64 -1.85 6.60 8.52
N LYS A 65 -1.81 7.93 8.38
CA LYS A 65 -2.91 8.76 7.90
C LYS A 65 -2.37 9.82 6.95
N PRO A 66 -3.02 10.08 5.79
CA PRO A 66 -2.64 11.17 4.90
C PRO A 66 -2.94 12.57 5.47
N GLY A 67 -3.79 12.68 6.49
CA GLY A 67 -4.20 13.96 7.06
C GLY A 67 -4.94 14.80 6.03
N ASN A 68 -4.60 16.09 5.95
CA ASN A 68 -5.15 17.03 4.96
C ASN A 68 -4.37 17.03 3.64
N GLY A 69 -3.38 16.14 3.49
CA GLY A 69 -2.58 16.04 2.27
C GLY A 69 -3.36 15.39 1.13
N THR A 70 -2.97 15.69 -0.11
CA THR A 70 -3.47 14.97 -1.27
C THR A 70 -3.08 13.50 -1.16
N PHE A 71 -4.05 12.59 -1.24
CA PHE A 71 -3.81 11.16 -1.24
C PHE A 71 -4.36 10.54 -2.50
N PHE A 72 -3.60 9.60 -3.07
CA PHE A 72 -4.03 8.86 -4.24
C PHE A 72 -4.57 7.49 -3.81
N GLU A 73 -5.89 7.35 -3.81
CA GLU A 73 -6.59 6.15 -3.36
C GLU A 73 -6.41 4.94 -4.31
N GLY A 74 -6.11 5.18 -5.59
CA GLY A 74 -6.15 4.17 -6.63
C GLY A 74 -6.92 4.66 -7.86
N GLY A 75 -6.51 4.19 -9.03
CA GLY A 75 -6.99 4.71 -10.31
C GLY A 75 -8.13 3.91 -10.93
N TYR A 76 -8.47 4.30 -12.17
CA TYR A 76 -9.45 3.59 -13.00
C TYR A 76 -9.13 2.10 -13.13
N ILE A 77 -7.86 1.73 -13.32
CA ILE A 77 -7.44 0.32 -13.44
C ILE A 77 -7.75 -0.43 -12.16
N THR A 78 -7.34 0.10 -11.00
CA THR A 78 -7.65 -0.54 -9.71
C THR A 78 -9.15 -0.73 -9.57
N ARG A 79 -9.97 0.32 -9.75
CA ARG A 79 -11.45 0.26 -9.63
C ARG A 79 -12.12 -0.78 -10.52
N ASN A 80 -11.69 -0.95 -11.77
CA ASN A 80 -12.38 -1.81 -12.73
C ASN A 80 -12.02 -3.30 -12.62
N TYR A 81 -10.89 -3.63 -11.98
CA TYR A 81 -10.37 -5.00 -11.95
C TYR A 81 -10.28 -5.64 -10.55
N ILE A 82 -10.68 -4.94 -9.47
CA ILE A 82 -10.62 -5.49 -8.10
C ILE A 82 -11.39 -6.80 -7.90
N SER A 83 -12.46 -7.02 -8.65
CA SER A 83 -13.27 -8.24 -8.55
C SER A 83 -12.59 -9.46 -9.17
N LYS A 84 -11.48 -9.25 -9.90
CA LYS A 84 -10.75 -10.27 -10.63
C LYS A 84 -9.32 -10.46 -10.13
N ILE A 85 -8.70 -9.40 -9.60
CA ILE A 85 -7.32 -9.43 -9.11
C ILE A 85 -7.16 -8.52 -7.89
N ASN A 86 -6.26 -8.91 -6.98
CA ASN A 86 -5.75 -7.97 -5.99
C ASN A 86 -4.93 -6.90 -6.70
N ALA A 87 -5.14 -5.65 -6.32
CA ALA A 87 -4.46 -4.53 -6.94
C ALA A 87 -3.93 -3.59 -5.88
N ILE A 88 -2.67 -3.18 -6.04
CA ILE A 88 -2.06 -2.10 -5.29
C ILE A 88 -1.56 -1.11 -6.32
N GLN A 89 -1.92 0.17 -6.16
CA GLN A 89 -1.31 1.23 -6.96
C GLN A 89 -0.30 1.98 -6.11
N THR A 90 0.87 2.26 -6.66
CA THR A 90 1.88 3.08 -6.01
C THR A 90 2.14 4.35 -6.81
N GLU A 91 2.10 5.48 -6.11
CA GLU A 91 2.54 6.76 -6.65
C GLU A 91 3.92 7.08 -6.08
N LEU A 92 4.92 7.10 -6.96
CA LEU A 92 6.30 7.42 -6.62
C LEU A 92 6.64 8.84 -7.09
N PRO A 93 7.24 9.67 -6.22
CA PRO A 93 7.77 10.99 -6.59
C PRO A 93 8.65 10.93 -7.84
N TYR A 94 8.64 11.99 -8.64
CA TYR A 94 9.40 12.06 -9.89
C TYR A 94 10.89 11.75 -9.68
N ASP A 95 11.50 12.29 -8.63
CA ASP A 95 12.92 12.10 -8.30
C ASP A 95 13.26 10.63 -7.98
N MET A 96 12.28 9.83 -7.56
CA MET A 96 12.49 8.40 -7.35
C MET A 96 12.50 7.60 -8.66
N ARG A 97 11.78 8.10 -9.68
CA ARG A 97 11.61 7.45 -10.99
C ARG A 97 12.55 7.96 -12.06
N ALA A 98 13.23 9.08 -11.82
CA ALA A 98 14.10 9.76 -12.78
C ALA A 98 15.52 9.96 -12.24
N GLY A 99 16.41 10.44 -13.11
CA GLY A 99 17.79 10.78 -12.73
C GLY A 99 18.68 9.59 -12.35
N THR A 100 19.76 9.90 -11.63
CA THR A 100 20.86 8.97 -11.31
C THR A 100 20.42 7.81 -10.40
N TYR A 101 19.46 8.04 -9.51
CA TYR A 101 19.05 7.06 -8.51
C TYR A 101 17.94 6.10 -9.00
N LYS A 102 17.36 6.31 -10.18
CA LYS A 102 16.21 5.53 -10.70
C LYS A 102 16.42 4.02 -10.63
N ARG A 103 17.61 3.53 -11.00
CA ARG A 103 17.91 2.09 -11.03
C ARG A 103 18.00 1.51 -9.62
N MET A 104 18.66 2.21 -8.70
CA MET A 104 18.75 1.79 -7.31
C MET A 104 17.37 1.81 -6.64
N ASN A 105 16.55 2.82 -6.91
CA ASN A 105 15.18 2.91 -6.39
C ASN A 105 14.29 1.79 -6.94
N ALA A 106 14.42 1.43 -8.23
CA ALA A 106 13.71 0.29 -8.80
C ALA A 106 14.08 -1.04 -8.12
N ILE A 107 15.36 -1.25 -7.78
CA ILE A 107 15.82 -2.44 -7.04
C ILE A 107 15.22 -2.46 -5.63
N LYS A 108 15.29 -1.34 -4.90
CA LYS A 108 14.67 -1.21 -3.57
C LYS A 108 13.17 -1.49 -3.61
N TYR A 109 12.48 -1.00 -4.64
CA TYR A 109 11.06 -1.24 -4.83
C TYR A 109 10.76 -2.72 -5.09
N ALA A 110 11.57 -3.38 -5.92
CA ALA A 110 11.43 -4.81 -6.18
C ALA A 110 11.63 -5.64 -4.91
N HIS A 111 12.64 -5.32 -4.08
CA HIS A 111 12.83 -5.97 -2.79
C HIS A 111 11.65 -5.74 -1.86
N ALA A 112 11.18 -4.49 -1.74
CA ALA A 112 10.00 -4.18 -0.92
C ALA A 112 8.75 -4.96 -1.36
N LEU A 113 8.55 -5.13 -2.67
CA LEU A 113 7.44 -5.92 -3.19
C LEU A 113 7.58 -7.41 -2.81
N ILE A 114 8.77 -7.99 -2.97
CA ILE A 114 9.05 -9.38 -2.59
C ILE A 114 8.83 -9.58 -1.08
N ASP A 115 9.35 -8.68 -0.26
CA ASP A 115 9.20 -8.72 1.20
C ASP A 115 7.71 -8.66 1.58
N TYR A 116 6.96 -7.72 0.99
CA TYR A 116 5.54 -7.57 1.25
C TYR A 116 4.73 -8.82 0.86
N MET A 117 5.01 -9.40 -0.32
CA MET A 117 4.35 -10.61 -0.77
C MET A 117 4.71 -11.83 0.07
N THR A 118 5.94 -11.87 0.63
CA THR A 118 6.41 -12.95 1.50
C THR A 118 5.77 -12.85 2.89
N VAL A 119 5.85 -11.69 3.53
CA VAL A 119 5.31 -11.45 4.89
C VAL A 119 3.79 -11.67 4.94
N ASN A 120 3.08 -11.32 3.86
CA ASN A 120 1.63 -11.50 3.80
C ASN A 120 1.21 -12.84 3.16
N ASN A 121 2.15 -13.80 3.06
CA ASN A 121 1.93 -15.16 2.55
C ASN A 121 1.24 -15.21 1.18
N ILE A 122 1.44 -14.20 0.32
CA ILE A 122 0.86 -14.16 -1.02
C ILE A 122 1.56 -15.19 -1.93
N LEU A 123 2.88 -15.32 -1.82
CA LEU A 123 3.68 -16.24 -2.65
C LEU A 123 3.50 -17.72 -2.27
N LEU A 124 2.93 -18.01 -1.11
CA LEU A 124 2.83 -19.37 -0.56
C LEU A 124 1.44 -20.00 -0.72
N LYS A 125 0.43 -19.23 -1.12
CA LYS A 125 -0.91 -19.73 -1.43
C LYS A 125 -0.90 -20.30 -2.86
N LYS A 126 -0.58 -21.59 -3.00
CA LYS A 126 -0.84 -22.38 -4.21
C LYS A 126 -2.16 -23.12 -4.08
#